data_AF-M3VCC1-F1
#
_entry.id   AF-M3VCC1-F1
#
_cell.length_a   1.000
_cell.length_b   1.000
_cell.length_c   1.000
_cell.angle_alpha   90.00
_cell.angle_beta   90.00
_cell.angle_gamma   90.00
#
_symmetry.space_group_name_H-M   'P 1'
#
loop_
_entity.id
_entity.type
_entity.pdbx_description
1 polymer ?
#
loop_
_entity_poly.entity_id
_entity_poly.type
_entity_poly.pdbx_seq_one_letter_code
_entity_poly.pdbx_strand_id
1 'polypeptide(L)' 'STLDETVAIALEQNSHTLYHPTGTCRMGSDEGSVVAPDLTVRGVTGLRVADASVMPTIVRGHTHAPSVVIGERAADLITE' A
#
# COMPACT_ATOMS: atom_id res chain seq x y z
N SER A 1 -17.29 -3.76 32.23
CA SER A 1 -18.36 -2.77 32.47
C SER A 1 -19.28 -2.80 31.25
N THR A 2 -20.50 -2.25 31.32
CA THR A 2 -21.36 -2.16 30.12
C THR A 2 -20.75 -1.30 29.01
N LEU A 3 -19.78 -0.43 29.34
CA LEU A 3 -19.07 0.41 28.38
C LEU A 3 -18.11 -0.40 27.49
N ASP A 4 -17.28 -1.27 28.07
CA ASP A 4 -16.30 -2.06 27.32
C ASP A 4 -16.98 -2.99 26.30
N GLU A 5 -18.09 -3.62 26.73
CA GLU A 5 -18.94 -4.43 25.87
C GLU A 5 -19.58 -3.60 24.75
N THR A 6 -20.07 -2.39 25.06
CA THR A 6 -20.64 -1.48 24.06
C THR A 6 -19.59 -1.04 23.03
N VAL A 7 -18.37 -0.73 23.47
CA VAL A 7 -17.26 -0.36 22.57
C VAL A 7 -16.88 -1.55 21.68
N ALA A 8 -16.81 -2.76 22.22
CA ALA A 8 -16.50 -3.96 21.44
C ALA A 8 -17.56 -4.20 20.33
N ILE A 9 -18.84 -4.14 20.68
CA ILE A 9 -19.94 -4.28 19.70
C ILE A 9 -19.86 -3.18 18.64
N ALA A 10 -19.60 -1.93 19.03
CA ALA A 10 -19.46 -0.83 18.09
C ALA A 10 -18.32 -1.06 17.09
N LEU A 11 -17.14 -1.49 17.58
CA LEU A 11 -15.99 -1.82 16.73
C LEU A 11 -16.30 -2.99 15.79
N GLU A 12 -16.91 -4.07 16.28
CA GLU A 12 -17.18 -5.25 15.47
C GLU A 12 -18.24 -5.02 14.39
N GLN A 13 -19.31 -4.27 14.72
CA GLN A 13 -20.47 -4.12 13.84
C GLN A 13 -20.41 -2.89 12.94
N ASN A 14 -19.62 -1.87 13.28
CA ASN A 14 -19.62 -0.58 12.57
C ASN A 14 -18.24 -0.19 12.02
N SER A 15 -17.20 -0.99 12.24
CA SER A 15 -15.91 -0.73 11.58
C SER A 15 -16.01 -1.02 10.08
N HIS A 16 -15.59 -0.05 9.28
CA HIS A 16 -15.51 -0.18 7.83
C HIS A 16 -14.18 0.35 7.33
N THR A 17 -13.83 -0.04 6.11
CA THR A 17 -12.66 0.50 5.43
C THR A 17 -12.84 2.00 5.13
N LEU A 18 -11.76 2.75 5.20
CA LEU A 18 -11.67 4.10 4.63
C LEU A 18 -11.28 4.06 3.14
N TYR A 19 -11.37 2.90 2.49
CA TYR A 19 -11.00 2.69 1.09
C TYR A 19 -9.53 3.03 0.79
N HIS A 20 -8.65 2.73 1.75
CA HIS A 20 -7.20 2.88 1.64
C HIS A 20 -6.47 1.52 1.63
N PRO A 21 -6.77 0.60 0.68
CA PRO A 21 -6.00 -0.63 0.56
C PRO A 21 -4.58 -0.33 0.06
N THR A 22 -3.57 -0.94 0.69
CA THR A 22 -2.14 -0.74 0.36
C THR A 22 -1.34 -2.01 0.63
N GLY A 23 -0.14 -2.11 0.07
CA GLY A 23 0.88 -3.07 0.53
C GLY A 23 0.79 -4.51 0.02
N THR A 24 -0.16 -4.84 -0.86
CA THR A 24 -0.29 -6.19 -1.44
C THR A 24 0.83 -6.59 -2.40
N CYS A 25 1.54 -5.61 -2.96
CA CYS A 25 2.75 -5.79 -3.78
C CYS A 25 3.93 -5.05 -3.14
N ARG A 26 4.08 -5.20 -1.81
CA ARG A 26 5.03 -4.48 -0.96
C ARG A 26 6.42 -4.31 -1.60
N MET A 27 6.86 -3.07 -1.72
CA MET A 27 8.22 -2.69 -2.11
C MET A 27 9.23 -3.01 -1.00
N GLY A 28 10.41 -3.51 -1.36
CA GLY A 28 11.49 -3.73 -0.40
C GLY A 28 12.76 -4.32 -1.00
N SER A 29 13.84 -4.31 -0.22
CA SER A 29 15.11 -4.91 -0.58
C SER A 29 15.26 -6.37 -0.09
N ASP A 30 14.33 -6.86 0.72
CA ASP A 30 14.32 -8.20 1.29
C ASP A 30 13.61 -9.24 0.38
N GLU A 31 13.84 -10.53 0.64
CA GLU A 31 13.24 -11.64 -0.12
C GLU A 31 11.71 -11.68 -0.03
N GLY A 32 11.12 -11.14 1.03
CA GLY A 32 9.66 -11.11 1.22
C GLY A 32 8.96 -9.97 0.48
N SER A 33 9.68 -9.14 -0.28
CA SER A 33 9.09 -8.06 -1.09
C SER A 33 8.60 -8.59 -2.44
N VAL A 34 7.57 -7.95 -3.00
CA VAL A 34 7.05 -8.28 -4.35
C VAL A 34 7.76 -7.47 -5.42
N VAL A 35 8.00 -6.19 -5.13
CA VAL A 35 8.77 -5.30 -6.01
C VAL A 35 10.04 -4.78 -5.33
N ALA A 36 11.08 -4.54 -6.12
CA ALA A 36 12.29 -3.87 -5.66
C ALA A 36 12.07 -2.33 -5.52
N PRO A 37 13.01 -1.57 -4.92
CA PRO A 37 12.87 -0.12 -4.74
C PRO A 37 12.68 0.71 -6.02
N ASP A 38 12.98 0.13 -7.18
CA ASP A 38 12.76 0.71 -8.52
C ASP A 38 11.45 0.23 -9.17
N LEU A 39 10.54 -0.31 -8.35
CA LEU A 39 9.22 -0.82 -8.70
C LEU A 39 9.20 -2.06 -9.60
N THR A 40 10.37 -2.65 -9.89
CA THR A 40 10.45 -3.86 -10.72
C THR A 40 9.91 -5.09 -10.00
N VAL A 41 9.07 -5.87 -10.69
CA VAL A 41 8.53 -7.12 -10.15
C VAL A 41 9.63 -8.16 -10.10
N ARG A 42 9.86 -8.71 -8.92
CA ARG A 42 10.90 -9.74 -8.74
C ARG A 42 10.54 -10.99 -9.54
N GLY A 43 11.51 -11.50 -10.30
CA GLY A 43 11.36 -12.71 -11.11
C GLY A 43 10.59 -12.51 -12.43
N VAL A 44 10.18 -11.28 -12.77
CA VAL A 44 9.51 -10.98 -14.04
C VAL A 44 10.22 -9.85 -14.77
N THR A 45 10.72 -10.13 -15.97
CA THR A 45 11.43 -9.15 -16.78
C THR A 45 10.46 -8.14 -17.39
N GLY A 46 10.79 -6.84 -17.28
CA GLY A 46 10.06 -5.77 -17.97
C GLY A 46 8.70 -5.41 -17.34
N LEU A 47 8.41 -5.85 -16.12
CA LEU A 47 7.17 -5.55 -15.42
C LEU A 47 7.43 -4.68 -14.18
N ARG A 48 6.60 -3.65 -14.00
CA ARG A 48 6.56 -2.80 -12.80
C ARG A 48 5.15 -2.68 -12.24
N VAL A 49 5.03 -2.42 -10.94
CA VAL A 49 3.76 -2.05 -10.30
C VAL A 49 3.89 -0.64 -9.74
N ALA A 50 2.94 0.24 -10.04
CA ALA A 50 3.02 1.66 -9.72
C ALA A 50 1.70 2.18 -9.15
N ASP A 51 1.26 1.61 -8.03
CA ASP A 51 0.08 2.05 -7.29
C ASP A 51 0.28 1.83 -5.78
N ALA A 52 -0.77 2.03 -4.97
CA ALA A 52 -0.68 1.90 -3.52
C ALA A 52 -0.32 0.50 -2.99
N SER A 53 -0.44 -0.54 -3.80
CA SER A 53 -0.02 -1.90 -3.43
C SER A 53 1.48 -1.97 -3.12
N VAL A 54 2.31 -1.08 -3.65
CA VAL A 54 3.77 -1.12 -3.42
C VAL A 54 4.20 -0.48 -2.10
N MET A 55 3.30 0.24 -1.42
CA MET A 55 3.65 0.91 -0.17
C MET A 55 4.09 -0.10 0.91
N PRO A 56 5.29 0.04 1.50
CA PRO A 56 5.77 -0.89 2.53
C PRO A 56 4.97 -0.80 3.83
N THR A 57 4.43 0.38 4.12
CA THR A 57 3.57 0.68 5.26
C THR A 57 2.50 1.66 4.82
N ILE A 58 1.30 1.58 5.42
CA ILE A 58 0.24 2.54 5.14
C ILE A 58 0.69 3.96 5.52
N VAL A 59 0.56 4.90 4.58
CA VAL A 59 0.86 6.32 4.83
C VAL A 59 -0.26 6.91 5.70
N ARG A 60 0.11 7.76 6.68
CA ARG A 60 -0.88 8.51 7.45
C ARG A 60 -1.50 9.60 6.58
N GLY A 61 -2.75 9.40 6.15
CA GLY A 61 -3.50 10.34 5.33
C GLY A 61 -4.32 9.63 4.25
N HIS A 62 -4.89 10.41 3.33
CA HIS A 62 -5.56 9.85 2.15
C HIS A 62 -4.53 9.26 1.19
N THR A 63 -4.76 8.03 0.74
CA THR A 63 -3.80 7.31 -0.13
C THR A 63 -3.70 7.89 -1.53
N HIS A 64 -4.62 8.77 -1.92
CA HIS A 64 -4.60 9.44 -3.23
C HIS A 64 -3.27 10.16 -3.51
N ALA A 65 -2.83 11.06 -2.63
CA ALA A 65 -1.61 11.83 -2.87
C ALA A 65 -0.35 10.93 -2.94
N PRO A 66 -0.14 9.97 -2.01
CA PRO A 66 0.92 8.98 -2.14
C PRO A 66 0.87 8.16 -3.44
N SER A 67 -0.32 7.73 -3.90
CA SER A 67 -0.47 7.00 -5.17
C SER A 67 -0.05 7.84 -6.38
N VAL A 68 -0.41 9.13 -6.40
CA VAL A 68 0.02 10.05 -7.46
C VAL A 68 1.54 10.17 -7.49
N VAL A 69 2.19 10.33 -6.34
CA VAL A 69 3.65 10.42 -6.23
C VAL A 69 4.35 9.12 -6.68
N ILE A 70 3.76 7.95 -6.37
CA ILE A 70 4.28 6.66 -6.87
C ILE A 70 4.20 6.61 -8.39
N GLY A 71 3.09 7.05 -8.98
CA GLY A 71 2.93 7.15 -10.43
C GLY A 71 3.94 8.10 -11.08
N GLU A 72 4.16 9.27 -10.48
CA GLU A 72 5.19 10.24 -10.91
C GLU A 72 6.58 9.61 -10.88
N ARG A 73 6.95 8.95 -9.77
CA ARG A 73 8.24 8.28 -9.66
C ARG A 73 8.41 7.13 -10.65
N ALA A 74 7.34 6.40 -10.93
CA ALA A 74 7.35 5.35 -11.93
C ALA A 74 7.58 5.90 -13.35
N ALA A 75 7.03 7.07 -13.66
CA ALA A 75 7.25 7.73 -14.94
C ALA A 75 8.74 8.04 -15.15
N ASP A 76 9.41 8.62 -14.15
CA ASP A 76 10.86 8.86 -14.20
C ASP A 76 11.63 7.56 -14.46
N LEU A 77 11.38 6.52 -13.64
CA LEU A 77 12.08 5.22 -13.71
C LEU A 77 11.86 4.45 -15.03
N ILE A 78 10.78 4.76 -15.76
CA ILE A 78 10.51 4.16 -17.07
C ILE A 78 11.26 4.90 -18.19
N THR A 79 11.52 6.20 -18.00
CA THR A 79 12.18 7.06 -18.99
C THR A 79 13.70 7.16 -18.84
N GLU A 80 14.25 6.70 -17.71
CA GLU A 80 15.68 6.46 -17.49
C GLU A 80 16.20 5.25 -18.30
#